data_AF-A0A6I3EJT7-F1
#
_entry.id   AF-A0A6I3EJT7-F1
#
_cell.length_a   1.000
_cell.length_b   1.000
_cell.length_c   1.000
_cell.angle_alpha   90.00
_cell.angle_beta   90.00
_cell.angle_gamma   90.00
#
_symmetry.space_group_name_H-M   'P 1'
#
loop_
_entity.id
_entity.type
_entity.pdbx_description
1 polymer ?
#
loop_
_entity_poly.entity_id
_entity_poly.type
_entity_poly.pdbx_seq_one_letter_code
_entity_poly.pdbx_strand_id
1 'polypeptide(L)'
;MTKSFTLKNLKRTIAFLTIGSLALVIANVAASQANAAQAFKYSVALIGDMPYDAKGVTQTPNVIASINASDVTLALFGGDTMSGKGDKCTDEAYPALKTNFFDKFTKPVFYSVGDNEWVDCDRAVKGAYDPLTRLALVRSNFFQKADGTYIKLGAPNSRIAVSHDSKYPEMQFFSFKGITYIFPHVPGSANNSAVATPAFKTYNDLAKDGDDVEYKARDAANVAWINKGFDEAKSVGSAGVIVVLQANMDWEGYARDAAVPNNENTAAFANVKQALLTNTLKFKKPVLLQNGDEHWYQVDMPMNETDGKLIEKDKGSLVENFTRVQTFGSGFNHWVELIIDPRAENLWTFKVHIIKENLDIHKAL
;
A
#
# COMPACT_ATOMS: atom_id res chain seq x y z
N MET A 1 -40.90 -41.05 -59.93
CA MET A 1 -40.98 -41.82 -58.66
C MET A 1 -40.27 -41.02 -57.58
N THR A 2 -41.04 -40.24 -56.84
CA THR A 2 -40.61 -39.35 -55.75
C THR A 2 -40.47 -40.16 -54.46
N LYS A 3 -39.27 -40.23 -53.87
CA LYS A 3 -39.05 -40.80 -52.53
C LYS A 3 -38.84 -39.68 -51.51
N SER A 4 -39.79 -39.58 -50.59
CA SER A 4 -39.77 -38.74 -49.39
C SER A 4 -38.74 -39.27 -48.39
N PHE A 5 -37.84 -38.42 -47.92
CA PHE A 5 -36.97 -38.68 -46.77
C PHE A 5 -37.64 -38.13 -45.51
N THR A 6 -37.98 -39.01 -44.58
CA THR A 6 -38.64 -38.67 -43.31
C THR A 6 -37.64 -38.21 -42.25
N LEU A 7 -37.95 -37.05 -41.67
CA LEU A 7 -37.16 -36.29 -40.70
C LEU A 7 -37.22 -36.86 -39.26
N LYS A 8 -37.02 -38.18 -39.06
CA LYS A 8 -37.21 -38.81 -37.72
C LYS A 8 -35.94 -39.23 -36.97
N ASN A 9 -34.76 -39.16 -37.57
CA ASN A 9 -33.52 -39.63 -36.91
C ASN A 9 -32.54 -38.53 -36.44
N LEU A 10 -32.88 -37.25 -36.56
CA LEU A 10 -32.01 -36.13 -36.12
C LEU A 10 -32.31 -35.62 -34.70
N LYS A 11 -33.10 -36.33 -33.90
CA LYS A 11 -33.48 -35.88 -32.54
C LYS A 11 -32.79 -36.62 -31.39
N ARG A 12 -31.95 -37.62 -31.65
CA ARG A 12 -31.28 -38.41 -30.58
C ARG A 12 -29.78 -38.13 -30.39
N THR A 13 -29.12 -37.43 -31.31
CA THR A 13 -27.68 -37.13 -31.20
C THR A 13 -27.36 -35.76 -30.59
N ILE A 14 -28.35 -34.86 -30.47
CA ILE A 14 -28.16 -33.50 -29.93
C ILE A 14 -28.37 -33.45 -28.40
N ALA A 15 -29.01 -34.46 -27.80
CA ALA A 15 -29.27 -34.48 -26.35
C ALA A 15 -28.07 -34.89 -25.48
N PHE A 16 -27.02 -35.50 -26.05
CA PHE A 16 -25.82 -35.91 -25.29
C PHE A 16 -24.69 -34.87 -25.31
N LEU A 17 -24.73 -33.89 -26.22
CA LEU A 17 -23.74 -32.80 -26.30
C LEU A 17 -24.11 -31.56 -25.49
N THR A 18 -25.35 -31.43 -25.02
CA THR A 18 -25.78 -30.32 -24.16
C THR A 18 -25.60 -30.61 -22.67
N ILE A 19 -25.57 -31.88 -22.25
CA ILE A 19 -25.39 -32.28 -20.84
C ILE A 19 -23.90 -32.23 -20.43
N GLY A 20 -22.97 -32.56 -21.34
CA GLY A 20 -21.53 -32.45 -21.08
C GLY A 20 -21.04 -31.00 -20.89
N SER A 21 -21.59 -30.08 -21.68
CA SER A 21 -21.25 -28.64 -21.62
C SER A 21 -21.77 -27.98 -20.35
N LEU A 22 -22.93 -28.40 -19.85
CA LEU A 22 -23.51 -27.86 -18.61
C LEU A 22 -22.76 -28.38 -17.37
N ALA A 23 -22.34 -29.65 -17.36
CA ALA A 23 -21.54 -30.22 -16.26
C ALA A 23 -20.16 -29.55 -16.13
N LEU A 24 -19.53 -29.18 -17.25
CA LEU A 24 -18.23 -28.47 -17.24
C LEU A 24 -18.35 -27.02 -16.78
N VAL A 25 -19.48 -26.35 -17.05
CA VAL A 25 -19.76 -24.99 -16.55
C VAL A 25 -20.06 -25.02 -15.05
N ILE A 26 -20.87 -25.98 -14.58
CA ILE A 26 -21.18 -26.12 -13.14
C ILE A 26 -19.94 -26.47 -12.32
N ALA A 27 -19.03 -27.31 -12.84
CA ALA A 27 -17.76 -27.63 -12.18
C ALA A 27 -16.82 -26.41 -12.06
N ASN A 28 -16.76 -25.54 -13.08
CA ASN A 28 -15.95 -24.32 -13.05
C ASN A 28 -16.54 -23.22 -12.15
N VAL A 29 -17.87 -23.13 -12.02
CA VAL A 29 -18.54 -22.19 -11.10
C VAL A 29 -18.42 -22.68 -9.65
N ALA A 30 -18.48 -23.99 -9.40
CA ALA A 30 -18.25 -24.57 -8.09
C ALA A 30 -16.78 -24.46 -7.64
N ALA A 31 -15.81 -24.61 -8.56
CA ALA A 31 -14.39 -24.43 -8.25
C ALA A 31 -14.00 -22.96 -7.99
N SER A 32 -14.67 -22.00 -8.65
CA SER A 32 -14.46 -20.57 -8.38
C SER A 32 -15.13 -20.11 -7.07
N GLN A 33 -16.24 -20.73 -6.66
CA GLN A 33 -16.80 -20.55 -5.30
C GLN A 33 -15.98 -21.24 -4.21
N ALA A 34 -15.36 -22.39 -4.48
CA ALA A 34 -14.54 -23.11 -3.50
C ALA A 34 -13.30 -22.30 -3.06
N ASN A 35 -12.74 -21.45 -3.92
CA ASN A 35 -11.64 -20.55 -3.56
C ASN A 35 -12.10 -19.25 -2.88
N ALA A 36 -13.38 -18.87 -3.02
CA ALA A 36 -13.97 -17.76 -2.25
C ALA A 36 -14.25 -18.14 -0.78
N ALA A 37 -14.20 -19.43 -0.45
CA ALA A 37 -14.48 -19.94 0.90
C ALA A 37 -13.38 -19.68 1.95
N GLN A 38 -12.23 -19.13 1.57
CA GLN A 38 -11.09 -18.91 2.49
C GLN A 38 -11.01 -17.49 3.06
N ALA A 39 -11.65 -16.50 2.41
CA ALA A 39 -11.59 -15.13 2.87
C ALA A 39 -12.70 -14.88 3.91
N PHE A 40 -12.34 -14.24 5.02
CA PHE A 40 -13.28 -13.94 6.10
C PHE A 40 -13.68 -12.47 6.05
N LYS A 41 -14.86 -12.14 6.57
CA LYS A 41 -15.19 -10.75 6.86
C LYS A 41 -14.39 -10.28 8.07
N TYR A 42 -13.67 -9.17 7.94
CA TYR A 42 -13.00 -8.48 9.05
C TYR A 42 -12.69 -7.04 8.64
N SER A 43 -12.17 -6.24 9.56
CA SER A 43 -11.66 -4.92 9.25
C SER A 43 -10.24 -4.71 9.75
N VAL A 44 -9.57 -3.77 9.10
CA VAL A 44 -8.22 -3.30 9.42
C VAL A 44 -8.24 -1.77 9.49
N ALA A 45 -7.42 -1.21 10.38
CA ALA A 45 -7.23 0.24 10.45
C ALA A 45 -6.16 0.65 9.43
N LEU A 46 -6.43 1.69 8.65
CA LEU A 46 -5.47 2.33 7.76
C LEU A 46 -5.09 3.69 8.36
N ILE A 47 -3.79 3.88 8.57
CA ILE A 47 -3.19 5.11 9.07
C ILE A 47 -1.88 5.40 8.33
N GLY A 48 -1.43 6.63 8.40
CA GLY A 48 -0.18 7.14 7.84
C GLY A 48 0.12 8.48 8.50
N ASP A 49 1.32 9.02 8.30
CA ASP A 49 1.61 10.44 8.55
C ASP A 49 1.23 10.87 9.99
N MET A 50 1.59 10.04 10.96
CA MET A 50 1.32 10.25 12.38
C MET A 50 2.37 9.57 13.27
N PRO A 51 2.82 10.18 14.38
CA PRO A 51 2.50 11.51 14.87
C PRO A 51 3.35 12.60 14.19
N TYR A 52 2.92 13.05 13.01
CA TYR A 52 3.76 13.77 12.05
C TYR A 52 4.39 15.03 12.62
N ASP A 53 3.66 15.88 13.32
CA ASP A 53 4.16 17.14 13.85
C ASP A 53 3.74 17.34 15.31
N ALA A 54 4.02 18.50 15.89
CA ALA A 54 3.62 18.82 17.26
C ALA A 54 2.09 18.67 17.48
N LYS A 55 1.25 19.00 16.47
CA LYS A 55 -0.20 18.77 16.54
C LYS A 55 -0.49 17.27 16.53
N GLY A 56 0.15 16.52 15.63
CA GLY A 56 0.13 15.06 15.54
C GLY A 56 0.49 14.38 16.86
N VAL A 57 1.57 14.79 17.54
CA VAL A 57 1.97 14.26 18.85
C VAL A 57 0.85 14.41 19.89
N THR A 58 0.11 15.52 19.87
CA THR A 58 -1.02 15.73 20.80
C THR A 58 -2.28 14.98 20.42
N GLN A 59 -2.55 14.80 19.13
CA GLN A 59 -3.83 14.30 18.62
C GLN A 59 -3.83 12.79 18.28
N THR A 60 -2.68 12.23 17.93
CA THR A 60 -2.50 10.81 17.61
C THR A 60 -2.91 9.87 18.75
N PRO A 61 -2.71 10.19 20.05
CA PRO A 61 -3.24 9.37 21.14
C PRO A 61 -4.75 9.13 21.05
N ASN A 62 -5.54 10.10 20.58
CA ASN A 62 -6.99 9.93 20.38
C ASN A 62 -7.31 8.98 19.21
N VAL A 63 -6.51 9.02 18.13
CA VAL A 63 -6.60 8.07 17.01
C VAL A 63 -6.31 6.64 17.48
N ILE A 64 -5.20 6.45 18.22
CA ILE A 64 -4.82 5.14 18.78
C ILE A 64 -5.90 4.63 19.74
N ALA A 65 -6.43 5.49 20.61
CA ALA A 65 -7.51 5.10 21.51
C ALA A 65 -8.77 4.63 20.75
N SER A 66 -9.14 5.33 19.68
CA SER A 66 -10.25 4.95 18.80
C SER A 66 -10.01 3.59 18.12
N ILE A 67 -8.81 3.37 17.56
CA ILE A 67 -8.43 2.09 16.93
C ILE A 67 -8.43 0.95 17.96
N ASN A 68 -7.84 1.17 19.14
CA ASN A 68 -7.76 0.18 20.20
C ASN A 68 -9.14 -0.24 20.73
N ALA A 69 -10.10 0.69 20.75
CA ALA A 69 -11.48 0.45 21.16
C ALA A 69 -12.35 -0.19 20.06
N SER A 70 -11.87 -0.24 18.82
CA SER A 70 -12.60 -0.81 17.69
C SER A 70 -12.38 -2.32 17.53
N ASP A 71 -13.21 -2.95 16.69
CA ASP A 71 -13.14 -4.37 16.37
C ASP A 71 -12.14 -4.70 15.24
N VAL A 72 -11.36 -3.73 14.78
CA VAL A 72 -10.32 -4.00 13.78
C VAL A 72 -9.31 -5.01 14.30
N THR A 73 -8.81 -5.82 13.38
CA THR A 73 -7.95 -6.97 13.70
C THR A 73 -6.46 -6.62 13.73
N LEU A 74 -6.04 -5.66 12.90
CA LEU A 74 -4.69 -5.13 12.79
C LEU A 74 -4.75 -3.70 12.23
N ALA A 75 -3.63 -2.99 12.31
CA ALA A 75 -3.41 -1.70 11.68
C ALA A 75 -2.33 -1.78 10.60
N LEU A 76 -2.54 -1.07 9.51
CA LEU A 76 -1.58 -0.87 8.43
C LEU A 76 -1.14 0.59 8.49
N PHE A 77 0.17 0.81 8.66
CA PHE A 77 0.76 2.13 8.80
C PHE A 77 1.64 2.46 7.60
N GLY A 78 1.25 3.50 6.87
CA GLY A 78 1.81 3.89 5.58
C GLY A 78 2.99 4.87 5.64
N GLY A 79 3.75 4.96 6.73
CA GLY A 79 4.94 5.83 6.80
C GLY A 79 4.73 7.15 7.52
N ASP A 80 5.83 7.90 7.68
CA ASP A 80 5.90 9.28 8.18
C ASP A 80 5.41 9.49 9.62
N THR A 81 6.19 8.93 10.53
CA THR A 81 6.12 9.10 11.98
C THR A 81 6.62 10.45 12.50
N MET A 82 7.27 11.25 11.66
CA MET A 82 7.91 12.51 12.06
C MET A 82 7.84 13.54 10.94
N SER A 83 7.95 14.82 11.30
CA SER A 83 7.71 15.90 10.34
C SER A 83 8.91 16.07 9.43
N GLY A 84 8.66 16.23 8.12
CA GLY A 84 9.66 16.71 7.16
C GLY A 84 10.11 18.16 7.39
N LYS A 85 9.48 18.91 8.30
CA LYS A 85 9.67 20.37 8.49
C LYS A 85 10.07 20.79 9.91
N GLY A 86 9.72 20.00 10.94
CA GLY A 86 9.89 20.39 12.34
C GLY A 86 10.74 19.46 13.20
N ASP A 87 10.81 18.17 12.86
CA ASP A 87 11.39 17.15 13.73
C ASP A 87 12.75 16.68 13.25
N LYS A 88 13.76 16.77 14.12
CA LYS A 88 15.10 16.30 13.79
C LYS A 88 15.21 14.78 13.83
N CYS A 89 15.97 14.21 12.90
CA CYS A 89 16.30 12.78 12.86
C CYS A 89 17.43 12.44 13.86
N THR A 90 17.27 12.82 15.13
CA THR A 90 18.27 12.47 16.15
C THR A 90 18.25 10.98 16.45
N ASP A 91 19.35 10.45 16.97
CA ASP A 91 19.46 9.02 17.27
C ASP A 91 18.38 8.58 18.29
N GLU A 92 17.98 9.46 19.21
CA GLU A 92 16.96 9.22 20.23
C GLU A 92 15.52 9.22 19.69
N ALA A 93 15.28 9.83 18.52
CA ALA A 93 13.93 9.93 17.95
C ALA A 93 13.34 8.55 17.61
N TYR A 94 14.15 7.66 17.04
CA TYR A 94 13.73 6.33 16.59
C TYR A 94 13.27 5.40 17.75
N PRO A 95 14.04 5.20 18.83
CA PRO A 95 13.55 4.42 19.96
C PRO A 95 12.37 5.10 20.68
N ALA A 96 12.33 6.44 20.73
CA ALA A 96 11.21 7.16 21.31
C ALA A 96 9.91 6.95 20.52
N LEU A 97 9.96 6.92 19.18
CA LEU A 97 8.81 6.59 18.34
C LEU A 97 8.29 5.18 18.63
N LYS A 98 9.19 4.22 18.85
CA LYS A 98 8.77 2.88 19.25
C LYS A 98 7.94 2.90 20.54
N THR A 99 8.43 3.57 21.59
CA THR A 99 7.78 3.56 22.92
C THR A 99 6.56 4.48 23.02
N ASN A 100 6.59 5.60 22.30
CA ASN A 100 5.59 6.67 22.42
C ASN A 100 4.46 6.53 21.41
N PHE A 101 4.68 5.84 20.29
CA PHE A 101 3.69 5.63 19.24
C PHE A 101 3.37 4.15 19.04
N PHE A 102 4.30 3.36 18.49
CA PHE A 102 4.01 1.97 18.09
C PHE A 102 3.56 1.09 19.26
N ASP A 103 4.23 1.16 20.41
CA ASP A 103 3.90 0.34 21.59
C ASP A 103 2.56 0.74 22.26
N LYS A 104 1.88 1.79 21.78
CA LYS A 104 0.55 2.20 22.28
C LYS A 104 -0.60 1.45 21.62
N PHE A 105 -0.37 0.78 20.48
CA PHE A 105 -1.40 -0.02 19.83
C PHE A 105 -1.62 -1.34 20.57
N THR A 106 -2.88 -1.65 20.87
CA THR A 106 -3.30 -2.97 21.39
C THR A 106 -3.64 -3.95 20.28
N LYS A 107 -3.49 -3.52 19.02
CA LYS A 107 -3.60 -4.33 17.80
C LYS A 107 -2.20 -4.52 17.18
N PRO A 108 -1.96 -5.59 16.40
CA PRO A 108 -0.75 -5.68 15.59
C PRO A 108 -0.68 -4.53 14.58
N VAL A 109 0.50 -3.96 14.38
CA VAL A 109 0.77 -2.89 13.42
C VAL A 109 1.79 -3.38 12.40
N PHE A 110 1.47 -3.27 11.12
CA PHE A 110 2.41 -3.49 10.02
C PHE A 110 2.79 -2.16 9.40
N TYR A 111 4.09 -1.94 9.21
CA TYR A 111 4.67 -0.62 8.94
C TYR A 111 5.42 -0.61 7.60
N SER A 112 5.08 0.36 6.73
CA SER A 112 5.91 0.79 5.61
C SER A 112 6.67 2.06 6.00
N VAL A 113 7.96 2.14 5.66
CA VAL A 113 8.82 3.29 5.95
C VAL A 113 8.52 4.46 4.99
N GLY A 114 8.45 5.67 5.53
CA GLY A 114 8.31 6.91 4.77
C GLY A 114 9.62 7.68 4.59
N ASP A 115 9.58 8.81 3.90
CA ASP A 115 10.77 9.60 3.58
C ASP A 115 11.27 10.39 4.78
N ASN A 116 10.37 10.84 5.66
CA ASN A 116 10.73 11.68 6.80
C ASN A 116 11.50 10.95 7.90
N GLU A 117 11.50 9.61 7.90
CA GLU A 117 12.31 8.80 8.79
C GLU A 117 13.80 8.74 8.39
N TRP A 118 14.14 8.98 7.13
CA TRP A 118 15.51 8.77 6.67
C TRP A 118 15.91 9.57 5.43
N VAL A 119 15.13 9.53 4.34
CA VAL A 119 15.45 10.20 3.07
C VAL A 119 15.65 11.69 3.30
N ASP A 120 14.73 12.32 4.01
CA ASP A 120 14.73 13.77 4.24
C ASP A 120 15.69 14.23 5.35
N CYS A 121 16.38 13.30 6.02
CA CYS A 121 17.14 13.62 7.21
C CYS A 121 18.41 14.46 6.95
N ASP A 122 18.81 14.58 5.68
CA ASP A 122 19.86 15.45 5.18
C ASP A 122 19.44 16.93 5.10
N ARG A 123 18.14 17.23 5.18
CA ARG A 123 17.64 18.61 5.33
C ARG A 123 18.22 19.28 6.57
N ALA A 124 18.54 20.57 6.44
CA ALA A 124 19.03 21.36 7.57
C ALA A 124 18.03 21.38 8.74
N VAL A 125 16.73 21.49 8.44
CA VAL A 125 15.67 21.46 9.47
C VAL A 125 15.56 20.10 10.17
N LYS A 126 15.96 19.02 9.50
CA LYS A 126 15.98 17.64 10.01
C LYS A 126 17.29 17.27 10.72
N GLY A 127 18.31 18.14 10.65
CA GLY A 127 19.59 17.99 11.33
C GLY A 127 20.78 17.67 10.42
N ALA A 128 20.60 17.68 9.10
CA ALA A 128 21.67 17.47 8.11
C ALA A 128 22.46 16.17 8.31
N TYR A 129 21.74 15.09 8.60
CA TYR A 129 22.31 13.76 8.80
C TYR A 129 22.48 13.00 7.48
N ASP A 130 23.36 12.01 7.47
CA ASP A 130 23.44 11.05 6.37
C ASP A 130 22.20 10.14 6.35
N PRO A 131 21.37 10.16 5.28
CA PRO A 131 20.16 9.34 5.16
C PRO A 131 20.40 7.84 5.38
N LEU A 132 21.55 7.30 4.99
CA LEU A 132 21.84 5.86 5.13
C LEU A 132 22.08 5.47 6.58
N THR A 133 22.66 6.36 7.38
CA THR A 133 22.79 6.15 8.84
C THR A 133 21.42 6.16 9.52
N ARG A 134 20.48 6.95 8.99
CA ARG A 134 19.10 7.06 9.48
C ARG A 134 18.26 5.86 9.09
N LEU A 135 18.40 5.37 7.86
CA LEU A 135 17.81 4.09 7.45
C LEU A 135 18.32 2.92 8.30
N ALA A 136 19.59 2.92 8.69
CA ALA A 136 20.12 1.91 9.61
C ALA A 136 19.41 1.97 10.98
N LEU A 137 19.13 3.16 11.51
CA LEU A 137 18.37 3.34 12.76
C LEU A 137 16.91 2.90 12.62
N VAL A 138 16.25 3.19 11.50
CA VAL A 138 14.90 2.69 11.19
C VAL A 138 14.88 1.16 11.29
N ARG A 139 15.78 0.50 10.56
CA ARG A 139 15.89 -0.98 10.55
C ARG A 139 16.19 -1.53 11.93
N SER A 140 17.13 -0.94 12.66
CA SER A 140 17.51 -1.41 13.98
C SER A 140 16.45 -1.18 15.04
N ASN A 141 15.49 -0.27 14.87
CA ASN A 141 14.46 -0.01 15.88
C ASN A 141 13.12 -0.68 15.55
N PHE A 142 12.74 -0.74 14.27
CA PHE A 142 11.41 -1.15 13.86
C PHE A 142 11.36 -2.49 13.14
N PHE A 143 12.49 -2.97 12.62
CA PHE A 143 12.56 -4.19 11.80
C PHE A 143 13.53 -5.24 12.36
N GLN A 144 13.71 -5.25 13.69
CA GLN A 144 14.43 -6.33 14.36
C GLN A 144 13.65 -7.64 14.27
N LYS A 145 14.36 -8.77 14.20
CA LYS A 145 13.78 -10.13 14.22
C LYS A 145 12.86 -10.43 13.03
N ALA A 146 13.31 -10.07 11.83
CA ALA A 146 12.74 -10.53 10.56
C ALA A 146 13.01 -12.04 10.32
N ASP A 147 12.65 -12.89 11.30
CA ASP A 147 12.96 -14.33 11.35
C ASP A 147 11.84 -15.22 10.80
N GLY A 148 10.93 -14.64 10.02
CA GLY A 148 9.73 -15.32 9.54
C GLY A 148 8.49 -15.06 10.40
N THR A 149 8.63 -14.34 11.52
CA THR A 149 7.53 -13.99 12.41
C THR A 149 7.19 -12.51 12.36
N TYR A 150 6.01 -12.19 12.88
CA TYR A 150 5.58 -10.82 13.08
C TYR A 150 6.57 -10.01 13.93
N ILE A 151 7.01 -8.87 13.39
CA ILE A 151 7.82 -7.90 14.13
C ILE A 151 6.91 -7.10 15.08
N LYS A 152 7.25 -7.13 16.37
CA LYS A 152 6.42 -6.57 17.44
C LYS A 152 6.35 -5.03 17.40
N LEU A 153 5.39 -4.50 16.66
CA LEU A 153 4.92 -3.11 16.69
C LEU A 153 3.48 -3.07 17.23
N GLY A 154 3.25 -2.55 18.44
CA GLY A 154 1.95 -2.71 19.10
C GLY A 154 1.78 -4.08 19.75
N ALA A 155 0.65 -4.77 19.49
CA ALA A 155 0.29 -5.99 20.22
C ALA A 155 1.35 -7.11 20.11
N PRO A 156 1.81 -7.70 21.22
CA PRO A 156 2.89 -8.70 21.22
C PRO A 156 2.56 -10.06 20.62
N ASN A 157 1.27 -10.42 20.49
CA ASN A 157 0.84 -11.81 20.33
C ASN A 157 0.18 -12.11 18.98
N SER A 158 0.78 -11.64 17.89
CA SER A 158 0.38 -12.06 16.55
C SER A 158 1.18 -13.29 16.12
N ARG A 159 0.50 -14.41 15.84
CA ARG A 159 1.12 -15.61 15.25
C ARG A 159 1.11 -15.60 13.71
N ILE A 160 1.07 -14.40 13.12
CA ILE A 160 1.13 -14.23 11.67
C ILE A 160 2.57 -14.52 11.23
N ALA A 161 2.71 -15.48 10.30
CA ALA A 161 3.97 -15.72 9.61
C ALA A 161 4.18 -14.61 8.59
N VAL A 162 5.36 -13.99 8.62
CA VAL A 162 5.69 -12.84 7.77
C VAL A 162 6.99 -13.14 7.05
N SER A 163 6.96 -13.08 5.73
CA SER A 163 8.18 -13.15 4.94
C SER A 163 8.84 -11.78 4.88
N HIS A 164 10.16 -11.74 4.96
CA HIS A 164 10.97 -10.53 4.83
C HIS A 164 12.03 -10.71 3.75
N ASP A 165 12.44 -9.61 3.11
CA ASP A 165 13.62 -9.65 2.28
C ASP A 165 14.89 -9.74 3.15
N SER A 166 15.85 -10.57 2.73
CA SER A 166 17.09 -10.81 3.48
C SER A 166 18.00 -9.59 3.62
N LYS A 167 17.90 -8.63 2.69
CA LYS A 167 18.71 -7.40 2.65
C LYS A 167 17.89 -6.17 3.07
N TYR A 168 16.59 -6.20 2.80
CA TYR A 168 15.66 -5.12 3.10
C TYR A 168 14.60 -5.63 4.10
N PRO A 169 14.90 -5.73 5.40
CA PRO A 169 14.01 -6.34 6.39
C PRO A 169 12.65 -5.62 6.53
N GLU A 170 12.60 -4.35 6.13
CA GLU A 170 11.37 -3.56 6.03
C GLU A 170 10.44 -3.99 4.89
N MET A 171 10.95 -4.66 3.86
CA MET A 171 10.14 -5.29 2.83
C MET A 171 9.54 -6.56 3.39
N GLN A 172 8.21 -6.59 3.51
CA GLN A 172 7.48 -7.70 4.11
C GLN A 172 6.29 -8.13 3.25
N PHE A 173 5.89 -9.40 3.35
CA PHE A 173 4.58 -9.86 2.89
C PHE A 173 4.05 -10.98 3.78
N PHE A 174 2.72 -11.08 3.87
CA PHE A 174 2.05 -12.15 4.59
C PHE A 174 0.64 -12.35 4.07
N SER A 175 0.09 -13.54 4.34
CA SER A 175 -1.29 -13.87 4.03
C SER A 175 -2.11 -13.97 5.30
N PHE A 176 -3.20 -13.22 5.38
CA PHE A 176 -4.09 -13.22 6.53
C PHE A 176 -5.55 -13.19 6.09
N LYS A 177 -6.34 -14.15 6.62
CA LYS A 177 -7.79 -14.26 6.36
C LYS A 177 -8.17 -14.15 4.86
N GLY A 178 -7.39 -14.78 4.00
CA GLY A 178 -7.63 -14.84 2.55
C GLY A 178 -7.18 -13.61 1.75
N ILE A 179 -6.43 -12.68 2.37
CA ILE A 179 -5.82 -11.51 1.70
C ILE A 179 -4.32 -11.61 1.82
N THR A 180 -3.59 -11.30 0.75
CA THR A 180 -2.14 -11.12 0.80
C THR A 180 -1.80 -9.64 0.94
N TYR A 181 -0.94 -9.34 1.90
CA TYR A 181 -0.45 -8.00 2.19
C TYR A 181 1.01 -7.90 1.73
N ILE A 182 1.34 -6.85 0.99
CA ILE A 182 2.67 -6.62 0.42
C ILE A 182 3.16 -5.23 0.81
N PHE A 183 4.33 -5.17 1.40
CA PHE A 183 4.98 -3.93 1.81
C PHE A 183 6.31 -3.83 1.08
N PRO A 184 6.36 -3.15 -0.09
CA PRO A 184 7.62 -2.69 -0.64
C PRO A 184 8.12 -1.47 0.17
N HIS A 185 9.41 -1.15 0.08
CA HIS A 185 9.98 0.04 0.70
C HIS A 185 10.08 1.15 -0.36
N VAL A 186 9.01 1.94 -0.49
CA VAL A 186 8.89 3.01 -1.48
C VAL A 186 8.50 4.31 -0.77
N PRO A 187 9.49 5.06 -0.25
CA PRO A 187 9.27 6.37 0.36
C PRO A 187 9.20 7.48 -0.70
N GLY A 188 8.65 8.60 -0.27
CA GLY A 188 8.60 9.88 -0.92
C GLY A 188 9.97 10.53 -1.03
N SER A 189 9.92 11.78 -1.44
CA SER A 189 11.03 12.55 -1.99
C SER A 189 11.79 11.75 -3.07
N ALA A 190 11.07 11.45 -4.16
CA ALA A 190 11.56 10.77 -5.36
C ALA A 190 12.28 9.43 -5.10
N ASN A 191 11.80 8.65 -4.12
CA ASN A 191 12.33 7.33 -3.79
C ASN A 191 13.82 7.35 -3.40
N ASN A 192 14.34 8.48 -2.88
CA ASN A 192 15.77 8.74 -2.64
C ASN A 192 16.64 8.69 -3.91
N SER A 193 16.05 8.78 -5.11
CA SER A 193 16.83 8.82 -6.36
C SER A 193 17.66 10.10 -6.46
N ALA A 194 18.89 9.99 -6.94
CA ALA A 194 19.74 11.17 -7.05
C ALA A 194 19.26 12.11 -8.17
N VAL A 195 19.13 13.40 -7.86
CA VAL A 195 18.82 14.44 -8.85
C VAL A 195 20.10 15.24 -9.17
N ALA A 196 20.50 15.26 -10.44
CA ALA A 196 21.82 15.79 -10.86
C ALA A 196 21.93 17.32 -10.87
N THR A 197 20.79 18.02 -10.90
CA THR A 197 20.67 19.50 -11.00
C THR A 197 19.34 19.92 -10.38
N PRO A 198 19.14 21.20 -9.97
CA PRO A 198 17.86 21.70 -9.44
C PRO A 198 16.80 21.86 -10.53
N ALA A 199 16.67 20.86 -11.40
CA ALA A 199 15.62 20.71 -12.37
C ALA A 199 14.37 20.10 -11.74
N PHE A 200 14.42 19.64 -10.49
CA PHE A 200 13.30 19.14 -9.72
C PHE A 200 13.23 19.86 -8.38
N LYS A 201 12.09 19.76 -7.72
CA LYS A 201 11.88 20.07 -6.31
C LYS A 201 12.95 19.34 -5.52
N THR A 202 13.95 20.12 -5.11
CA THR A 202 14.91 19.69 -4.12
C THR A 202 14.15 19.69 -2.81
N TYR A 203 13.62 18.53 -2.50
CA TYR A 203 13.04 18.24 -1.22
C TYR A 203 14.06 18.52 -0.12
N ASN A 204 15.36 18.29 -0.36
CA ASN A 204 16.36 18.30 0.69
C ASN A 204 17.31 19.51 0.78
N ASP A 205 16.92 20.70 0.32
CA ASP A 205 17.70 21.96 0.41
C ASP A 205 19.12 21.93 -0.22
N LEU A 206 19.60 20.79 -0.75
CA LEU A 206 20.95 20.59 -1.28
C LEU A 206 20.97 20.50 -2.81
N ALA A 207 22.04 21.01 -3.43
CA ALA A 207 22.23 20.98 -4.89
C ALA A 207 22.47 19.56 -5.46
N LYS A 208 22.87 18.62 -4.59
CA LYS A 208 22.96 17.19 -4.86
C LYS A 208 22.22 16.49 -3.73
N ASP A 209 21.14 15.84 -4.09
CA ASP A 209 20.20 15.18 -3.21
C ASP A 209 19.99 13.74 -3.72
N GLY A 210 19.69 12.81 -2.82
CA GLY A 210 19.48 11.39 -3.07
C GLY A 210 20.76 10.56 -3.28
N ASP A 211 20.58 9.24 -3.33
CA ASP A 211 21.63 8.25 -3.57
C ASP A 211 21.18 7.26 -4.66
N ASP A 212 21.72 7.42 -5.87
CA ASP A 212 21.38 6.60 -7.03
C ASP A 212 21.78 5.12 -6.88
N VAL A 213 22.84 4.82 -6.12
CA VAL A 213 23.29 3.44 -5.90
C VAL A 213 22.32 2.75 -4.95
N GLU A 214 21.97 3.41 -3.84
CA GLU A 214 20.96 2.91 -2.91
C GLU A 214 19.60 2.75 -3.59
N TYR A 215 19.12 3.81 -4.26
CA TYR A 215 17.84 3.84 -4.94
C TYR A 215 17.72 2.71 -5.98
N LYS A 216 18.68 2.57 -6.91
CA LYS A 216 18.59 1.55 -7.96
C LYS A 216 18.58 0.13 -7.40
N ALA A 217 19.38 -0.13 -6.36
CA ALA A 217 19.41 -1.43 -5.72
C ALA A 217 18.08 -1.74 -5.01
N ARG A 218 17.53 -0.77 -4.27
CA ARG A 218 16.26 -0.93 -3.56
C ARG A 218 15.06 -0.97 -4.51
N ASP A 219 15.04 -0.20 -5.59
CA ASP A 219 14.00 -0.22 -6.62
C ASP A 219 13.92 -1.58 -7.32
N ALA A 220 15.08 -2.16 -7.70
CA ALA A 220 15.13 -3.52 -8.22
C ALA A 220 14.62 -4.56 -7.20
N ALA A 221 14.95 -4.39 -5.92
CA ALA A 221 14.44 -5.26 -4.85
C ALA A 221 12.93 -5.09 -4.64
N ASN A 222 12.40 -3.86 -4.70
CA ASN A 222 10.96 -3.58 -4.64
C ASN A 222 10.20 -4.28 -5.76
N VAL A 223 10.67 -4.18 -7.00
CA VAL A 223 10.06 -4.87 -8.15
C VAL A 223 10.03 -6.39 -7.93
N ALA A 224 11.16 -6.96 -7.52
CA ALA A 224 11.25 -8.39 -7.21
C ALA A 224 10.32 -8.79 -6.07
N TRP A 225 10.22 -7.97 -5.03
CA TRP A 225 9.37 -8.20 -3.85
C TRP A 225 7.88 -8.14 -4.18
N ILE A 226 7.47 -7.14 -4.98
CA ILE A 226 6.10 -7.01 -5.48
C ILE A 226 5.72 -8.26 -6.28
N ASN A 227 6.55 -8.65 -7.27
CA ASN A 227 6.31 -9.84 -8.07
C ASN A 227 6.16 -11.09 -7.18
N LYS A 228 7.07 -11.28 -6.22
CA LYS A 228 7.04 -12.42 -5.29
C LYS A 228 5.77 -12.42 -4.43
N GLY A 229 5.34 -11.27 -3.93
CA GLY A 229 4.11 -11.15 -3.14
C GLY A 229 2.85 -11.47 -3.95
N PHE A 230 2.79 -11.08 -5.22
CA PHE A 230 1.68 -11.46 -6.11
C PHE A 230 1.71 -12.94 -6.52
N ASP A 231 2.89 -13.53 -6.70
CA ASP A 231 3.03 -14.97 -6.92
C ASP A 231 2.54 -15.75 -5.70
N GLU A 232 2.87 -15.30 -4.48
CA GLU A 232 2.31 -15.86 -3.24
C GLU A 232 0.79 -15.70 -3.19
N ALA A 233 0.27 -14.50 -3.49
CA ALA A 233 -1.17 -14.25 -3.51
C ALA A 233 -1.92 -15.20 -4.44
N LYS A 234 -1.33 -15.51 -5.60
CA LYS A 234 -1.86 -16.51 -6.54
C LYS A 234 -1.75 -17.93 -5.99
N SER A 235 -0.59 -18.29 -5.44
CA SER A 235 -0.30 -19.60 -4.86
C SER A 235 -1.30 -19.98 -3.76
N VAL A 236 -1.59 -19.05 -2.85
CA VAL A 236 -2.53 -19.26 -1.74
C VAL A 236 -3.98 -18.94 -2.08
N GLY A 237 -4.25 -18.58 -3.34
CA GLY A 237 -5.61 -18.32 -3.82
C GLY A 237 -6.28 -17.08 -3.22
N SER A 238 -5.51 -16.05 -2.84
CA SER A 238 -6.02 -14.84 -2.18
C SER A 238 -7.21 -14.22 -2.92
N ALA A 239 -8.19 -13.72 -2.15
CA ALA A 239 -9.36 -13.01 -2.67
C ALA A 239 -9.00 -11.61 -3.15
N GLY A 240 -7.98 -10.99 -2.56
CA GLY A 240 -7.45 -9.70 -2.94
C GLY A 240 -6.02 -9.52 -2.46
N VAL A 241 -5.37 -8.45 -2.94
CA VAL A 241 -4.04 -8.01 -2.50
C VAL A 241 -4.14 -6.61 -1.94
N ILE A 242 -3.45 -6.36 -0.82
CA ILE A 242 -3.27 -5.01 -0.27
C ILE A 242 -1.77 -4.69 -0.32
N VAL A 243 -1.40 -3.65 -1.05
CA VAL A 243 -0.06 -3.09 -1.11
C VAL A 243 -0.02 -1.87 -0.20
N VAL A 244 0.95 -1.79 0.71
CA VAL A 244 1.13 -0.65 1.60
C VAL A 244 2.52 -0.08 1.38
N LEU A 245 2.58 1.19 0.99
CA LEU A 245 3.81 1.96 0.83
C LEU A 245 3.55 3.41 1.27
N GLN A 246 4.56 4.28 1.33
CA GLN A 246 4.34 5.67 1.73
C GLN A 246 4.03 6.57 0.53
N ALA A 247 4.82 6.51 -0.53
CA ALA A 247 4.82 7.54 -1.59
C ALA A 247 3.49 7.65 -2.35
N ASN A 248 3.09 8.88 -2.71
CA ASN A 248 2.00 9.11 -3.66
C ASN A 248 2.34 8.57 -5.06
N MET A 249 3.60 8.72 -5.50
CA MET A 249 4.15 8.28 -6.80
C MET A 249 3.58 8.99 -8.05
N ASP A 250 2.77 10.04 -7.88
CA ASP A 250 2.19 10.88 -8.96
C ASP A 250 1.59 10.03 -10.09
N TRP A 251 0.56 9.26 -9.76
CA TRP A 251 -0.10 8.36 -10.72
C TRP A 251 -0.75 9.11 -11.88
N GLU A 252 -1.16 10.35 -11.64
CA GLU A 252 -1.79 11.23 -12.61
C GLU A 252 -0.75 11.95 -13.51
N GLY A 253 0.51 12.04 -13.04
CA GLY A 253 1.65 12.65 -13.74
C GLY A 253 1.76 14.18 -13.57
N TYR A 254 0.91 14.81 -12.76
CA TYR A 254 0.85 16.27 -12.65
C TYR A 254 2.11 16.86 -12.03
N ALA A 255 2.69 16.22 -11.00
CA ALA A 255 3.88 16.72 -10.33
C ALA A 255 5.11 16.72 -11.25
N ARG A 256 5.25 15.72 -12.14
CA ARG A 256 6.36 15.67 -13.11
C ARG A 256 6.48 16.92 -13.99
N ASP A 257 5.34 17.45 -14.45
CA ASP A 257 5.32 18.55 -15.43
C ASP A 257 4.96 19.90 -14.79
N ALA A 258 5.05 20.02 -13.47
CA ALA A 258 4.94 21.33 -12.82
C ALA A 258 6.09 22.27 -13.27
N ALA A 259 5.97 23.56 -12.99
CA ALA A 259 7.07 24.49 -13.25
C ALA A 259 8.17 24.33 -12.20
N VAL A 260 9.43 24.47 -12.60
CA VAL A 260 10.58 24.55 -11.68
C VAL A 260 10.34 25.68 -10.65
N PRO A 261 10.63 25.46 -9.35
CA PRO A 261 11.26 24.27 -8.78
C PRO A 261 10.26 23.24 -8.23
N ASN A 262 8.98 23.28 -8.60
CA ASN A 262 7.95 22.42 -7.99
C ASN A 262 7.76 21.08 -8.71
N ASN A 263 8.48 20.82 -9.80
CA ASN A 263 8.37 19.57 -10.52
C ASN A 263 9.13 18.44 -9.86
N GLU A 264 8.63 17.22 -9.92
CA GLU A 264 9.18 16.12 -9.13
C GLU A 264 9.79 15.04 -10.01
N ASN A 265 10.82 14.35 -9.50
CA ASN A 265 11.46 13.24 -10.21
C ASN A 265 10.62 11.95 -10.07
N THR A 266 9.39 11.98 -10.58
CA THR A 266 8.43 10.88 -10.43
C THR A 266 8.77 9.67 -11.31
N ALA A 267 9.70 9.85 -12.25
CA ALA A 267 10.33 8.75 -13.01
C ALA A 267 11.00 7.72 -12.08
N ALA A 268 11.41 8.14 -10.87
CA ALA A 268 11.96 7.25 -9.86
C ALA A 268 10.99 6.13 -9.42
N PHE A 269 9.69 6.29 -9.65
CA PHE A 269 8.66 5.32 -9.30
C PHE A 269 8.20 4.45 -10.47
N ALA A 270 8.71 4.68 -11.69
CA ALA A 270 8.18 4.05 -12.91
C ALA A 270 8.21 2.51 -12.86
N ASN A 271 9.30 1.92 -12.35
CA ASN A 271 9.47 0.47 -12.27
C ASN A 271 8.48 -0.16 -11.26
N VAL A 272 8.32 0.46 -10.10
CA VAL A 272 7.33 0.04 -9.08
C VAL A 272 5.91 0.13 -9.63
N LYS A 273 5.53 1.28 -10.22
CA LYS A 273 4.20 1.45 -10.82
C LYS A 273 3.95 0.40 -11.92
N GLN A 274 4.95 0.14 -12.77
CA GLN A 274 4.84 -0.88 -13.82
C GLN A 274 4.74 -2.30 -13.28
N ALA A 275 5.44 -2.64 -12.19
CA ALA A 275 5.32 -3.92 -11.51
C ALA A 275 3.91 -4.11 -10.93
N LEU A 276 3.34 -3.07 -10.31
CA LEU A 276 1.96 -3.08 -9.81
C LEU A 276 0.95 -3.28 -10.95
N LEU A 277 1.09 -2.53 -12.05
CA LEU A 277 0.23 -2.69 -13.23
C LEU A 277 0.29 -4.13 -13.77
N THR A 278 1.49 -4.61 -14.04
CA THR A 278 1.72 -5.94 -14.63
C THR A 278 1.11 -7.05 -13.78
N ASN A 279 1.28 -6.97 -12.45
CA ASN A 279 0.72 -7.97 -11.55
C ASN A 279 -0.79 -7.82 -11.39
N THR A 280 -1.31 -6.61 -11.35
CA THR A 280 -2.76 -6.36 -11.25
C THR A 280 -3.51 -6.94 -12.47
N LEU A 281 -3.00 -6.71 -13.68
CA LEU A 281 -3.56 -7.26 -14.93
C LEU A 281 -3.52 -8.80 -14.97
N LYS A 282 -2.50 -9.40 -14.36
CA LYS A 282 -2.37 -10.87 -14.26
C LYS A 282 -3.24 -11.47 -13.15
N PHE A 283 -3.39 -10.77 -12.03
CA PHE A 283 -4.10 -11.25 -10.84
C PHE A 283 -5.62 -11.23 -11.03
N LYS A 284 -6.15 -10.23 -11.75
CA LYS A 284 -7.57 -10.11 -12.15
C LYS A 284 -8.58 -10.13 -11.00
N LYS A 285 -8.11 -9.84 -9.79
CA LYS A 285 -8.87 -9.76 -8.55
C LYS A 285 -8.56 -8.41 -7.87
N PRO A 286 -9.35 -7.96 -6.90
CA PRO A 286 -9.15 -6.66 -6.27
C PRO A 286 -7.73 -6.48 -5.71
N VAL A 287 -7.12 -5.35 -6.05
CA VAL A 287 -5.84 -4.85 -5.55
C VAL A 287 -6.08 -3.48 -4.93
N LEU A 288 -5.66 -3.32 -3.68
CA LEU A 288 -5.71 -2.04 -2.97
C LEU A 288 -4.28 -1.53 -2.78
N LEU A 289 -4.04 -0.27 -3.11
CA LEU A 289 -2.86 0.48 -2.69
C LEU A 289 -3.25 1.38 -1.50
N GLN A 290 -2.59 1.21 -0.36
CA GLN A 290 -2.60 2.20 0.71
C GLN A 290 -1.32 3.05 0.62
N ASN A 291 -1.48 4.38 0.67
CA ASN A 291 -0.37 5.32 0.79
C ASN A 291 -0.67 6.50 1.74
N GLY A 292 0.37 7.27 2.04
CA GLY A 292 0.34 8.51 2.84
C GLY A 292 0.82 9.71 2.01
N ASP A 293 1.85 10.42 2.49
CA ASP A 293 2.66 11.42 1.76
C ASP A 293 1.98 12.78 1.61
N GLU A 294 0.83 12.84 0.95
CA GLU A 294 0.13 14.10 0.68
C GLU A 294 -0.72 14.61 1.86
N HIS A 295 -0.90 13.78 2.89
CA HIS A 295 -1.61 14.12 4.14
C HIS A 295 -3.12 14.36 4.05
N TRP A 296 -3.78 14.22 2.90
CA TRP A 296 -5.25 14.28 2.81
C TRP A 296 -5.86 12.93 2.44
N TYR A 297 -7.07 12.69 2.94
CA TYR A 297 -7.81 11.46 2.61
C TYR A 297 -8.32 11.48 1.17
N GLN A 298 -8.06 10.40 0.44
CA GLN A 298 -8.53 10.18 -0.92
C GLN A 298 -8.80 8.70 -1.17
N VAL A 299 -9.87 8.39 -1.90
CA VAL A 299 -10.11 7.05 -2.46
C VAL A 299 -10.42 7.22 -3.93
N ASP A 300 -9.66 6.53 -4.77
CA ASP A 300 -9.78 6.61 -6.23
C ASP A 300 -9.25 5.35 -6.93
N MET A 301 -9.27 5.37 -8.26
CA MET A 301 -8.74 4.32 -9.13
C MET A 301 -7.72 4.96 -10.08
N PRO A 302 -6.46 5.15 -9.63
CA PRO A 302 -5.54 6.03 -10.34
C PRO A 302 -4.82 5.35 -11.52
N MET A 303 -4.98 4.04 -11.68
CA MET A 303 -4.22 3.25 -12.66
C MET A 303 -4.96 3.16 -14.00
N ASN A 304 -4.37 3.77 -15.03
CA ASN A 304 -4.80 3.65 -16.42
C ASN A 304 -3.70 3.02 -17.27
N GLU A 305 -4.07 2.26 -18.29
CA GLU A 305 -3.12 1.58 -19.16
C GLU A 305 -3.48 1.59 -20.66
N THR A 306 -2.49 1.34 -21.50
CA THR A 306 -2.67 0.95 -22.90
C THR A 306 -1.59 -0.06 -23.26
N ASP A 307 -1.99 -1.22 -23.77
CA ASP A 307 -1.11 -2.35 -24.13
C ASP A 307 -0.12 -2.74 -23.02
N GLY A 308 -0.59 -2.72 -21.77
CA GLY A 308 0.18 -3.10 -20.59
C GLY A 308 1.17 -2.03 -20.10
N LYS A 309 1.05 -0.79 -20.56
CA LYS A 309 1.87 0.36 -20.13
C LYS A 309 1.01 1.40 -19.46
N LEU A 310 1.54 2.05 -18.41
CA LEU A 310 0.85 3.12 -17.70
C LEU A 310 0.60 4.33 -18.61
N ILE A 311 -0.58 4.93 -18.46
CA ILE A 311 -0.95 6.19 -19.10
C ILE A 311 -1.21 7.23 -18.02
N GLU A 312 -0.54 8.37 -18.14
CA GLU A 312 -0.67 9.54 -17.28
C GLU A 312 -1.25 10.70 -18.11
N LYS A 313 -2.01 11.62 -17.49
CA LYS A 313 -2.63 12.81 -18.13
C LYS A 313 -3.57 12.58 -19.31
N ASP A 314 -3.87 11.34 -19.66
CA ASP A 314 -4.82 10.99 -20.70
C ASP A 314 -5.70 9.82 -20.27
N LYS A 315 -6.76 9.57 -21.02
CA LYS A 315 -7.70 8.48 -20.80
C LYS A 315 -7.18 7.22 -21.51
N GLY A 316 -6.37 6.45 -20.80
CA GLY A 316 -6.17 5.03 -21.12
C GLY A 316 -7.40 4.18 -20.75
N SER A 317 -7.25 2.87 -20.81
CA SER A 317 -8.19 1.93 -20.21
C SER A 317 -8.00 1.92 -18.68
N LEU A 318 -9.09 2.12 -17.94
CA LEU A 318 -9.10 1.99 -16.49
C LEU A 318 -8.74 0.55 -16.09
N VAL A 319 -7.83 0.39 -15.13
CA VAL A 319 -7.58 -0.90 -14.48
C VAL A 319 -8.57 -1.06 -13.32
N GLU A 320 -9.72 -1.64 -13.61
CA GLU A 320 -10.93 -1.59 -12.78
C GLU A 320 -10.80 -2.28 -11.41
N ASN A 321 -9.83 -3.16 -11.27
CA ASN A 321 -9.56 -3.89 -10.03
C ASN A 321 -8.47 -3.23 -9.17
N PHE A 322 -7.95 -2.06 -9.55
CA PHE A 322 -6.97 -1.30 -8.75
C PHE A 322 -7.62 -0.11 -8.07
N THR A 323 -7.66 -0.12 -6.75
CA THR A 323 -8.13 1.01 -5.93
C THR A 323 -6.95 1.56 -5.12
N ARG A 324 -6.88 2.88 -4.95
CA ARG A 324 -5.98 3.52 -3.99
C ARG A 324 -6.78 4.13 -2.84
N VAL A 325 -6.22 4.05 -1.65
CA VAL A 325 -6.63 4.81 -0.47
C VAL A 325 -5.42 5.57 0.08
N GLN A 326 -5.49 6.88 0.01
CA GLN A 326 -4.56 7.75 0.71
C GLN A 326 -5.11 8.05 2.10
N THR A 327 -4.32 7.81 3.13
CA THR A 327 -4.74 8.05 4.51
C THR A 327 -4.69 9.53 4.87
N PHE A 328 -5.32 9.91 5.98
CA PHE A 328 -5.12 11.23 6.54
C PHE A 328 -3.68 11.39 7.06
N GLY A 329 -3.23 12.64 7.21
CA GLY A 329 -1.91 12.98 7.74
C GLY A 329 -1.78 14.45 8.13
N SER A 330 -0.59 14.84 8.60
CA SER A 330 -0.15 16.23 8.88
C SER A 330 -1.29 17.24 9.08
N GLY A 331 -1.81 17.31 10.30
CA GLY A 331 -2.87 18.24 10.68
C GLY A 331 -4.29 17.66 10.64
N PHE A 332 -4.48 16.52 9.95
CA PHE A 332 -5.72 15.76 9.91
C PHE A 332 -5.57 14.41 10.63
N ASN A 333 -5.50 14.39 11.96
CA ASN A 333 -5.26 13.16 12.73
C ASN A 333 -6.57 12.33 12.88
N HIS A 334 -6.88 11.54 11.86
CA HIS A 334 -8.04 10.64 11.75
C HIS A 334 -7.61 9.28 11.16
N TRP A 335 -8.53 8.32 11.05
CA TRP A 335 -8.20 7.01 10.49
C TRP A 335 -9.33 6.45 9.62
N VAL A 336 -8.97 5.48 8.78
CA VAL A 336 -9.91 4.81 7.88
C VAL A 336 -10.02 3.35 8.30
N GLU A 337 -11.24 2.87 8.51
CA GLU A 337 -11.52 1.44 8.66
C GLU A 337 -11.75 0.85 7.27
N LEU A 338 -10.85 -0.04 6.85
CA LEU A 338 -11.06 -0.89 5.68
C LEU A 338 -11.80 -2.15 6.12
N ILE A 339 -13.06 -2.24 5.72
CA ILE A 339 -13.86 -3.45 5.86
C ILE A 339 -13.61 -4.33 4.64
N ILE A 340 -13.18 -5.55 4.90
CA ILE A 340 -12.92 -6.58 3.90
C ILE A 340 -14.07 -7.58 4.00
N ASP A 341 -14.91 -7.65 2.96
CA ASP A 341 -16.05 -8.58 2.90
C ASP A 341 -16.04 -9.29 1.53
N PRO A 342 -15.67 -10.58 1.47
CA PRO A 342 -15.64 -11.35 0.22
C PRO A 342 -16.99 -11.52 -0.47
N ARG A 343 -18.08 -11.13 0.20
CA ARG A 343 -19.43 -11.11 -0.36
C ARG A 343 -19.83 -9.73 -0.91
N ALA A 344 -19.04 -8.69 -0.64
CA ALA A 344 -19.22 -7.38 -1.23
C ALA A 344 -18.66 -7.36 -2.66
N GLU A 345 -19.30 -6.59 -3.53
CA GLU A 345 -18.95 -6.50 -4.95
C GLU A 345 -17.48 -6.12 -5.18
N ASN A 346 -16.97 -5.13 -4.43
CA ASN A 346 -15.62 -4.61 -4.60
C ASN A 346 -14.61 -5.16 -3.59
N LEU A 347 -14.98 -6.12 -2.73
CA LEU A 347 -14.22 -6.62 -1.57
C LEU A 347 -13.92 -5.59 -0.48
N TRP A 348 -13.68 -4.33 -0.84
CA TRP A 348 -13.31 -3.21 0.01
C TRP A 348 -14.51 -2.33 0.33
N THR A 349 -14.62 -1.90 1.58
CA THR A 349 -15.49 -0.78 1.98
C THR A 349 -14.73 0.11 2.95
N PHE A 350 -14.68 1.41 2.65
CA PHE A 350 -13.97 2.39 3.45
C PHE A 350 -14.93 3.13 4.37
N LYS A 351 -14.66 3.09 5.67
CA LYS A 351 -15.39 3.86 6.66
C LYS A 351 -14.44 4.82 7.35
N VAL A 352 -14.67 6.11 7.15
CA VAL A 352 -13.89 7.17 7.79
C VAL A 352 -14.29 7.31 9.25
N HIS A 353 -13.30 7.35 10.14
CA HIS A 353 -13.48 7.64 11.56
C HIS A 353 -12.89 9.00 11.89
N ILE A 354 -13.76 10.01 11.92
CA ILE A 354 -13.41 11.37 12.37
C ILE A 354 -13.35 11.40 13.90
N ILE A 355 -12.19 11.77 14.42
CA ILE A 355 -11.97 11.93 15.86
C ILE A 355 -12.45 13.31 16.28
N LYS A 356 -13.55 13.36 17.04
CA LYS A 356 -14.21 14.61 17.43
C LYS A 356 -13.29 15.54 18.21
N GLU A 357 -12.45 14.97 19.07
CA GLU A 357 -11.48 15.66 19.91
C GLU A 357 -10.34 16.31 19.09
N ASN A 358 -10.16 15.89 17.85
CA ASN A 358 -9.11 16.40 16.96
C ASN A 358 -9.62 17.48 15.99
N LEU A 359 -10.94 17.76 15.97
CA LEU A 359 -11.53 18.74 15.08
C LEU A 359 -11.22 20.17 15.54
N ASP A 360 -10.81 21.00 14.59
CA ASP A 360 -10.70 22.44 14.82
C ASP A 360 -12.12 23.08 14.86
N ILE A 361 -12.25 24.18 15.59
CA ILE A 361 -13.52 24.91 15.69
C ILE A 361 -13.69 25.81 14.46
N HIS A 362 -14.64 25.47 13.59
CA HIS A 362 -15.04 26.34 12.48
C HIS A 362 -16.03 27.40 12.98
N LYS A 363 -15.67 28.68 12.84
CA LYS A 363 -16.62 29.77 13.10
C LYS A 363 -17.65 29.80 11.97
N ALA A 364 -18.94 29.85 12.31
CA ALA A 364 -19.96 30.19 11.34
C ALA A 364 -19.67 31.60 10.79
N LEU A 365 -19.68 31.74 9.46
CA LEU A 365 -19.48 33.02 8.78
C LEU A 365 -20.76 33.87 8.82
#